data_AF-A0A2M9KHH6-F1
#
_entry.id   AF-A0A2M9KHH6-F1
#
_cell.length_a   1.000
_cell.length_b   1.000
_cell.length_c   1.000
_cell.angle_alpha   90.00
_cell.angle_beta   90.00
_cell.angle_gamma   90.00
#
_symmetry.space_group_name_H-M   'P 1'
#
loop_
_entity.id
_entity.type
_entity.pdbx_description
1 polymer ?
#
loop_
_entity_poly.entity_id
_entity_poly.type
_entity_poly.pdbx_seq_one_letter_code
_entity_poly.pdbx_strand_id
1 'polypeptide(L)'
;MTTPAYVNRASLRYSIAFIGYPDLEGEVESVSHRALRGDNHYQDLPEPAEWKGALKGIQHRKDAERQVVNLLADEIYRHLGCRSTAQYRARIRAVRRGTVDLYSDMGPCHSCRSVIKDFRVDFPTLAVQVRYRNALRGGGSAALIPAGDGLYGNYGIGDAAQRGDGQWVKAYPGDPVAAATATFDVKVAGPDGDRFRGTATAIDQQPHAPYLYPAPKVTAVPLDEVAAALDTVARSISDQLAPGQRMRPQSFRRWIQGIDQGTVALSCERGPGQAGRAAVAAFVADFPKVRVEVAYPAAAAHAAGHGYADATGQPGGGWLKVFAASR
;
A
#
# COMPACT_ATOMS: atom_id res chain seq x y z
N MET A 1 -37.96 14.95 -25.68
CA MET A 1 -36.73 14.54 -24.95
C MET A 1 -35.57 14.77 -25.88
N THR A 2 -34.70 15.74 -25.57
CA THR A 2 -33.46 15.97 -26.32
C THR A 2 -32.43 14.93 -25.90
N THR A 3 -31.97 14.12 -26.85
CA THR A 3 -30.82 13.22 -26.65
C THR A 3 -29.62 14.09 -26.21
N PRO A 4 -28.98 13.80 -25.06
CA PRO A 4 -27.78 14.53 -24.67
C PRO A 4 -26.76 14.46 -25.81
N ALA A 5 -26.20 15.60 -26.21
CA ALA A 5 -25.36 15.69 -27.41
C ALA A 5 -24.11 14.78 -27.35
N TYR A 6 -23.69 14.36 -26.15
CA TYR A 6 -22.58 13.42 -25.95
C TYR A 6 -22.80 12.52 -24.73
N VAL A 7 -22.47 11.24 -24.87
CA VAL A 7 -22.48 10.23 -23.80
C VAL A 7 -21.03 9.82 -23.53
N ASN A 8 -20.55 10.08 -22.32
CA ASN A 8 -19.20 9.75 -21.88
C ASN A 8 -19.23 8.42 -21.12
N ARG A 9 -18.31 7.50 -21.42
CA ARG A 9 -18.09 6.29 -20.64
C ARG A 9 -16.78 6.43 -19.88
N ALA A 10 -16.81 6.03 -18.61
CA ALA A 10 -15.62 5.85 -17.81
C ALA A 10 -15.55 4.42 -17.28
N SER A 11 -14.35 3.84 -17.28
CA SER A 11 -14.05 2.60 -16.57
C SER A 11 -12.88 2.82 -15.63
N LEU A 12 -12.87 2.12 -14.51
CA LEU A 12 -11.81 2.18 -13.52
C LEU A 12 -11.47 0.77 -13.10
N ARG A 13 -10.22 0.36 -13.37
CA ARG A 13 -9.65 -0.92 -12.92
C ARG A 13 -8.75 -0.68 -11.73
N TYR A 14 -8.80 -1.57 -10.75
CA TYR A 14 -8.01 -1.43 -9.54
C TYR A 14 -7.49 -2.76 -9.01
N SER A 15 -6.31 -2.72 -8.39
CA SER A 15 -5.74 -3.78 -7.57
C SER A 15 -5.07 -3.11 -6.37
N ILE A 16 -5.58 -3.40 -5.17
CA ILE A 16 -5.25 -2.69 -3.94
C ILE A 16 -4.92 -3.71 -2.84
N ALA A 17 -3.75 -3.53 -2.23
CA ALA A 17 -3.33 -4.32 -1.09
C ALA A 17 -3.51 -3.56 0.22
N PHE A 18 -3.88 -4.28 1.27
CA PHE A 18 -4.20 -3.71 2.58
C PHE A 18 -3.31 -4.24 3.71
N ILE A 19 -3.22 -3.47 4.79
CA ILE A 19 -2.63 -3.85 6.07
C ILE A 19 -3.71 -4.54 6.91
N GLY A 20 -3.65 -5.86 7.07
CA GLY A 20 -4.56 -6.60 7.95
C GLY A 20 -5.97 -6.84 7.39
N TYR A 21 -6.18 -6.60 6.09
CA TYR A 21 -7.39 -6.95 5.34
C TYR A 21 -7.00 -7.72 4.07
N PRO A 22 -7.90 -8.52 3.49
CA PRO A 22 -7.66 -9.13 2.19
C PRO A 22 -7.38 -8.07 1.12
N ASP A 23 -6.66 -8.46 0.06
CA ASP A 23 -6.46 -7.60 -1.11
C ASP A 23 -7.79 -7.45 -1.87
N LEU A 24 -7.93 -6.34 -2.59
CA LEU A 24 -9.13 -5.97 -3.34
C LEU A 24 -8.76 -5.71 -4.81
N GLU A 25 -9.41 -6.43 -5.72
CA GLU A 25 -9.23 -6.25 -7.16
C GLU A 25 -10.57 -6.18 -7.86
N GLY A 26 -10.67 -5.36 -8.91
CA GLY A 26 -11.93 -5.24 -9.63
C GLY A 26 -11.94 -4.17 -10.71
N GLU A 27 -13.12 -4.00 -11.29
CA GLU A 27 -13.43 -3.01 -12.31
C GLU A 27 -14.81 -2.41 -12.02
N VAL A 28 -14.92 -1.09 -12.15
CA VAL A 28 -16.19 -0.38 -12.11
C VAL A 28 -16.34 0.45 -13.39
N GLU A 29 -17.56 0.49 -13.92
CA GLU A 29 -17.87 1.26 -15.12
C GLU A 29 -19.07 2.17 -14.87
N SER A 30 -19.04 3.34 -15.48
CA SER A 30 -20.21 4.20 -15.55
C SER A 30 -20.33 4.92 -16.89
N VAL A 31 -21.54 5.39 -17.17
CA VAL A 31 -21.92 6.12 -18.37
C VAL A 31 -22.66 7.38 -17.96
N SER A 32 -22.30 8.52 -18.55
CA SER A 32 -22.91 9.81 -18.24
C SER A 32 -24.43 9.78 -18.44
N HIS A 33 -25.14 10.55 -17.63
CA HIS A 33 -26.61 10.69 -17.66
C HIS A 33 -27.43 9.42 -17.41
N ARG A 34 -26.82 8.26 -17.13
CA ARG A 34 -27.54 7.07 -16.66
C ARG A 34 -27.98 7.28 -15.22
N ALA A 35 -29.13 6.70 -14.86
CA ALA A 35 -29.56 6.67 -13.46
C ALA A 35 -28.47 6.01 -12.60
N LEU A 36 -28.12 6.66 -11.48
CA LEU A 36 -27.15 6.15 -10.51
C LEU A 36 -27.59 4.76 -10.03
N ARG A 37 -26.67 3.81 -9.89
CA ARG A 37 -26.96 2.46 -9.37
C ARG A 37 -27.09 2.47 -7.83
N GLY A 38 -27.75 3.48 -7.27
CA GLY A 38 -27.85 3.67 -5.82
C GLY A 38 -26.61 4.31 -5.17
N ASP A 39 -25.78 4.98 -5.97
CA ASP A 39 -24.42 5.38 -5.60
C ASP A 39 -24.37 6.80 -5.03
N ASN A 40 -24.67 6.92 -3.74
CA ASN A 40 -24.16 8.01 -2.92
C ASN A 40 -22.91 7.50 -2.21
N HIS A 41 -21.88 8.35 -2.11
CA HIS A 41 -20.56 8.09 -1.49
C HIS A 41 -20.60 7.49 -0.06
N TYR A 42 -21.80 7.32 0.53
CA TYR A 42 -22.06 6.79 1.86
C TYR A 42 -23.45 6.12 2.02
N GLN A 43 -24.02 5.41 1.01
CA GLN A 43 -25.31 4.67 1.13
C GLN A 43 -26.39 5.38 1.99
N ASP A 44 -26.85 6.56 1.57
CA ASP A 44 -27.88 7.34 2.26
C ASP A 44 -27.58 7.74 3.73
N LEU A 45 -26.36 7.57 4.22
CA LEU A 45 -25.89 8.32 5.37
C LEU A 45 -25.63 9.76 4.91
N PRO A 46 -26.20 10.78 5.57
CA PRO A 46 -25.86 12.17 5.25
C PRO A 46 -24.34 12.33 5.34
N GLU A 47 -23.77 13.10 4.41
CA GLU A 47 -22.38 13.56 4.54
C GLU A 47 -22.18 14.04 5.99
N PRO A 48 -21.15 13.57 6.71
CA PRO A 48 -20.94 13.99 8.08
C PRO A 48 -20.97 15.51 8.15
N ALA A 49 -21.68 16.06 9.12
CA ALA A 49 -21.81 17.51 9.26
C ALA A 49 -20.41 18.18 9.28
N GLU A 50 -19.42 17.53 9.90
CA GLU A 50 -18.03 17.95 9.97
C GLU A 50 -17.12 17.57 8.78
N TRP A 51 -17.59 16.87 7.74
CA TRP A 51 -16.79 16.63 6.54
C TRP A 51 -16.55 17.97 5.83
N LYS A 52 -15.27 18.29 5.57
CA LYS A 52 -14.83 19.51 4.87
C LYS A 52 -14.03 19.18 3.59
N GLY A 53 -14.00 17.91 3.17
CA GLY A 53 -13.37 17.52 1.90
C GLY A 53 -14.14 18.12 0.72
N ALA A 54 -13.45 18.41 -0.37
CA ALA A 54 -14.04 19.14 -1.50
C ALA A 54 -15.12 18.36 -2.28
N LEU A 55 -15.33 17.09 -1.94
CA LEU A 55 -16.46 16.27 -2.40
C LEU A 55 -17.82 16.66 -1.78
N LYS A 56 -17.84 17.48 -0.71
CA LYS A 56 -19.05 17.88 0.02
C LYS A 56 -20.06 18.63 -0.85
N GLY A 57 -21.31 18.18 -0.90
CA GLY A 57 -22.47 18.95 -1.39
C GLY A 57 -22.55 19.16 -2.92
N ILE A 58 -21.57 18.70 -3.69
CA ILE A 58 -21.58 18.89 -5.15
C ILE A 58 -22.27 17.68 -5.80
N GLN A 59 -23.59 17.69 -5.97
CA GLN A 59 -24.28 16.62 -6.71
C GLN A 59 -24.06 16.78 -8.23
N HIS A 60 -23.16 15.97 -8.82
CA HIS A 60 -23.03 15.85 -10.27
C HIS A 60 -23.36 14.42 -10.69
N ARG A 61 -24.67 14.10 -10.68
CA ARG A 61 -25.26 12.80 -11.04
C ARG A 61 -25.00 12.36 -12.49
N LYS A 62 -24.24 13.14 -13.26
CA LYS A 62 -24.13 13.04 -14.72
C LYS A 62 -22.72 12.73 -15.21
N ASP A 63 -21.68 12.88 -14.40
CA ASP A 63 -20.29 12.71 -14.85
C ASP A 63 -19.79 11.28 -14.57
N ALA A 64 -19.35 10.57 -15.61
CA ALA A 64 -18.99 9.16 -15.52
C ALA A 64 -17.71 8.92 -14.70
N GLU A 65 -16.68 9.77 -14.87
CA GLU A 65 -15.39 9.65 -14.17
C GLU A 65 -15.55 9.80 -12.66
N ARG A 66 -16.36 10.78 -12.25
CA ARG A 66 -16.65 10.98 -10.84
C ARG A 66 -17.39 9.79 -10.24
N GLN A 67 -18.35 9.21 -10.97
CA GLN A 67 -19.10 8.05 -10.50
C GLN A 67 -18.19 6.85 -10.28
N VAL A 68 -17.28 6.54 -11.21
CA VAL A 68 -16.36 5.40 -11.03
C VAL A 68 -15.37 5.61 -9.89
N VAL A 69 -14.89 6.84 -9.65
CA VAL A 69 -14.02 7.13 -8.49
C VAL A 69 -14.79 6.99 -7.17
N ASN A 70 -16.03 7.48 -7.11
CA ASN A 70 -16.88 7.31 -5.93
C ASN A 70 -17.18 5.83 -5.66
N LEU A 71 -17.53 5.06 -6.70
CA LEU A 71 -17.78 3.62 -6.57
C LEU A 71 -16.58 2.87 -6.00
N LEU A 72 -15.36 3.22 -6.42
CA LEU A 72 -14.15 2.64 -5.83
C LEU A 72 -14.00 3.03 -4.36
N ALA A 73 -14.18 4.31 -4.01
CA ALA A 73 -14.07 4.75 -2.62
C ALA A 73 -15.10 4.03 -1.72
N ASP A 74 -16.31 3.80 -2.22
CA ASP A 74 -17.38 3.09 -1.52
C ASP A 74 -17.07 1.59 -1.40
N GLU A 75 -16.44 0.99 -2.40
CA GLU A 75 -15.93 -0.38 -2.33
C GLU A 75 -14.87 -0.50 -1.24
N ILE A 76 -13.90 0.42 -1.19
CA ILE A 76 -12.87 0.46 -0.14
C ILE A 76 -13.51 0.66 1.25
N TYR A 77 -14.49 1.56 1.34
CA TYR A 77 -15.23 1.81 2.59
C TYR A 77 -15.91 0.53 3.12
N ARG A 78 -16.63 -0.18 2.24
CA ARG A 78 -17.30 -1.44 2.57
C ARG A 78 -16.30 -2.54 2.91
N HIS A 79 -15.23 -2.65 2.13
CA HIS A 79 -14.16 -3.62 2.34
C HIS A 79 -13.49 -3.47 3.70
N LEU A 80 -13.28 -2.22 4.14
CA LEU A 80 -12.73 -1.90 5.46
C LEU A 80 -13.77 -2.02 6.60
N GLY A 81 -15.01 -2.42 6.30
CA GLY A 81 -16.09 -2.57 7.28
C GLY A 81 -16.42 -1.26 8.01
N CYS A 82 -16.29 -0.12 7.34
CA CYS A 82 -16.55 1.19 7.92
C CYS A 82 -18.08 1.38 8.09
N ARG A 83 -18.48 2.04 9.17
CA ARG A 83 -19.88 2.44 9.44
C ARG A 83 -20.04 3.93 9.74
N SER A 84 -18.92 4.66 9.76
CA SER A 84 -18.89 6.11 9.90
C SER A 84 -17.67 6.69 9.21
N THR A 85 -17.68 7.99 8.95
CA THR A 85 -16.53 8.67 8.34
C THR A 85 -15.33 8.78 9.27
N ALA A 86 -15.55 8.82 10.59
CA ALA A 86 -14.45 8.73 11.54
C ALA A 86 -13.72 7.38 11.44
N GLN A 87 -14.47 6.27 11.31
CA GLN A 87 -13.89 4.95 11.07
C GLN A 87 -13.17 4.88 9.73
N TYR A 88 -13.78 5.42 8.67
CA TYR A 88 -13.16 5.49 7.35
C TYR A 88 -11.83 6.25 7.40
N ARG A 89 -11.80 7.48 7.90
CA ARG A 89 -10.56 8.27 8.05
C ARG A 89 -9.48 7.55 8.87
N ALA A 90 -9.88 6.79 9.89
CA ALA A 90 -8.93 6.01 10.68
C ALA A 90 -8.40 4.78 9.93
N ARG A 91 -9.24 4.14 9.10
CA ARG A 91 -8.94 2.86 8.43
C ARG A 91 -8.40 2.97 7.02
N ILE A 92 -8.60 4.08 6.29
CA ILE A 92 -8.01 4.27 4.95
C ILE A 92 -6.49 4.17 4.95
N ARG A 93 -5.85 4.42 6.09
CA ARG A 93 -4.40 4.20 6.29
C ARG A 93 -3.98 2.73 6.20
N ALA A 94 -4.94 1.80 6.22
CA ALA A 94 -4.70 0.40 5.92
C ALA A 94 -4.45 0.17 4.43
N VAL A 95 -4.75 1.11 3.53
CA VAL A 95 -4.38 0.97 2.11
C VAL A 95 -2.86 1.07 1.98
N ARG A 96 -2.23 -0.07 1.67
CA ARG A 96 -0.77 -0.22 1.69
C ARG A 96 -0.13 0.23 0.37
N ARG A 97 -0.71 -0.25 -0.74
CA ARG A 97 -0.27 0.02 -2.10
C ARG A 97 -1.36 -0.41 -3.08
N GLY A 98 -1.22 -0.01 -4.34
CA GLY A 98 -2.07 -0.52 -5.40
C GLY A 98 -2.01 0.33 -6.65
N THR A 99 -2.74 -0.10 -7.67
CA THR A 99 -2.92 0.63 -8.90
C THR A 99 -4.40 0.95 -9.11
N VAL A 100 -4.66 2.13 -9.66
CA VAL A 100 -5.97 2.58 -10.11
C VAL A 100 -5.81 3.13 -11.52
N ASP A 101 -6.39 2.47 -12.50
CA ASP A 101 -6.35 2.87 -13.90
C ASP A 101 -7.76 3.30 -14.36
N LEU A 102 -7.97 4.62 -14.41
CA LEU A 102 -9.19 5.25 -14.88
C LEU A 102 -9.06 5.54 -16.37
N TYR A 103 -9.97 4.99 -17.17
CA TYR A 103 -10.17 5.37 -18.56
C TYR A 103 -11.45 6.21 -18.71
N SER A 104 -11.39 7.24 -19.54
CA SER A 104 -12.54 8.06 -19.94
C SER A 104 -12.54 8.30 -21.45
N ASP A 105 -13.70 8.24 -22.08
CA ASP A 105 -13.82 8.55 -23.51
C ASP A 105 -13.53 10.02 -23.84
N MET A 106 -13.79 10.95 -22.92
CA MET A 106 -13.63 12.41 -23.15
C MET A 106 -12.50 13.04 -22.31
N GLY A 107 -12.10 12.39 -21.22
CA GLY A 107 -11.22 12.96 -20.21
C GLY A 107 -11.97 13.78 -19.16
N PRO A 108 -11.38 13.93 -17.95
CA PRO A 108 -12.08 14.54 -16.83
C PRO A 108 -12.33 16.03 -17.03
N CYS A 109 -13.54 16.51 -16.74
CA CYS A 109 -13.84 17.94 -16.65
C CYS A 109 -13.25 18.58 -15.37
N HIS A 110 -13.51 19.87 -15.13
CA HIS A 110 -13.03 20.57 -13.93
C HIS A 110 -13.44 19.88 -12.61
N SER A 111 -14.71 19.54 -12.43
CA SER A 111 -15.20 18.87 -11.21
C SER A 111 -14.61 17.46 -11.03
N CYS A 112 -14.47 16.70 -12.13
CA CYS A 112 -13.88 15.36 -12.09
C CYS A 112 -12.39 15.39 -11.71
N ARG A 113 -11.64 16.40 -12.18
CA ARG A 113 -10.24 16.61 -11.77
C ARG A 113 -10.12 16.85 -10.27
N SER A 114 -11.01 17.64 -9.68
CA SER A 114 -11.04 17.87 -8.23
C SER A 114 -11.30 16.57 -7.46
N VAL A 115 -12.22 15.73 -7.93
CA VAL A 115 -12.51 14.43 -7.29
C VAL A 115 -11.31 13.50 -7.33
N ILE A 116 -10.65 13.40 -8.49
CA ILE A 116 -9.43 12.59 -8.64
C ILE A 116 -8.31 13.12 -7.72
N LYS A 117 -8.20 14.44 -7.59
CA LYS A 117 -7.24 15.07 -6.66
C LYS A 117 -7.55 14.70 -5.21
N ASP A 118 -8.80 14.80 -4.77
CA ASP A 118 -9.20 14.46 -3.39
C ASP A 118 -8.97 12.97 -3.09
N PHE A 119 -9.36 12.09 -4.02
CA PHE A 119 -9.10 10.65 -3.90
C PHE A 119 -7.62 10.35 -3.67
N ARG A 120 -6.73 11.04 -4.41
CA ARG A 120 -5.27 10.89 -4.24
C ARG A 120 -4.75 11.42 -2.90
N VAL A 121 -5.42 12.40 -2.30
CA VAL A 121 -5.07 12.88 -0.96
C VAL A 121 -5.45 11.86 0.10
N ASP A 122 -6.61 11.21 -0.05
CA ASP A 122 -7.07 10.16 0.87
C ASP A 122 -6.27 8.86 0.72
N PHE A 123 -5.81 8.56 -0.51
CA PHE A 123 -5.08 7.33 -0.85
C PHE A 123 -3.70 7.62 -1.45
N PRO A 124 -2.77 8.23 -0.69
CA PRO A 124 -1.46 8.63 -1.20
C PRO A 124 -0.60 7.42 -1.62
N THR A 125 -0.92 6.22 -1.11
CA THR A 125 -0.18 4.97 -1.39
C THR A 125 -0.55 4.32 -2.72
N LEU A 126 -1.62 4.78 -3.38
CA LEU A 126 -2.10 4.24 -4.66
C LEU A 126 -1.48 4.98 -5.83
N ALA A 127 -0.94 4.23 -6.79
CA ALA A 127 -0.57 4.77 -8.08
C ALA A 127 -1.83 4.94 -8.93
N VAL A 128 -2.13 6.18 -9.35
CA VAL A 128 -3.32 6.51 -10.13
C VAL A 128 -2.93 6.89 -11.54
N GLN A 129 -3.50 6.21 -12.53
CA GLN A 129 -3.37 6.53 -13.95
C GLN A 129 -4.72 6.98 -14.49
N VAL A 130 -4.73 8.11 -15.19
CA VAL A 130 -5.91 8.63 -15.89
C VAL A 130 -5.63 8.64 -17.38
N ARG A 131 -6.36 7.84 -18.14
CA ARG A 131 -6.27 7.69 -19.59
C ARG A 131 -7.52 8.22 -20.26
N TYR A 132 -7.37 8.90 -21.38
CA TYR A 132 -8.51 9.38 -22.15
C TYR A 132 -8.20 9.58 -23.63
N ARG A 133 -9.24 9.57 -24.47
CA ARG A 133 -9.07 9.90 -25.89
C ARG A 133 -8.89 11.40 -26.05
N ASN A 134 -8.01 11.80 -26.96
CA ASN A 134 -7.85 13.19 -27.33
C ASN A 134 -8.32 13.53 -28.73
N ALA A 135 -9.18 12.71 -29.34
CA ALA A 135 -9.66 12.95 -30.69
C ALA A 135 -11.18 13.14 -30.70
N LEU A 136 -11.63 14.33 -31.09
CA LEU A 136 -12.95 14.55 -31.65
C LEU A 136 -12.96 14.19 -33.14
N ARG A 137 -14.14 13.82 -33.69
CA ARG A 137 -14.33 13.74 -35.15
C ARG A 137 -13.91 15.08 -35.77
N GLY A 138 -12.90 15.06 -36.64
CA GLY A 138 -12.37 16.27 -37.30
C GLY A 138 -10.99 16.75 -36.83
N GLY A 139 -10.29 16.02 -35.96
CA GLY A 139 -8.88 16.30 -35.61
C GLY A 139 -8.67 17.31 -34.47
N GLY A 140 -9.74 17.74 -33.80
CA GLY A 140 -9.67 18.56 -32.60
C GLY A 140 -9.29 17.75 -31.35
N SER A 141 -8.43 18.35 -30.52
CA SER A 141 -8.02 17.84 -29.20
C SER A 141 -9.19 17.92 -28.21
N ALA A 142 -9.52 16.83 -27.51
CA ALA A 142 -10.49 16.87 -26.40
C ALA A 142 -10.01 17.81 -25.28
N ALA A 143 -8.69 18.01 -25.15
CA ALA A 143 -8.07 19.01 -24.29
C ALA A 143 -8.38 20.47 -24.66
N LEU A 144 -9.15 20.70 -25.73
CA LEU A 144 -9.61 22.00 -26.21
C LEU A 144 -11.14 22.10 -26.29
N ILE A 145 -11.90 21.12 -25.81
CA ILE A 145 -13.37 21.23 -25.72
C ILE A 145 -13.67 22.17 -24.56
N PRO A 146 -14.29 23.34 -24.79
CA PRO A 146 -14.79 24.16 -23.71
C PRO A 146 -15.82 23.35 -22.93
N ALA A 147 -15.62 23.16 -21.62
CA ALA A 147 -16.74 22.78 -20.78
C ALA A 147 -17.75 23.92 -20.93
N GLY A 148 -18.97 23.62 -21.37
CA GLY A 148 -19.94 24.63 -21.82
C GLY A 148 -20.21 25.75 -20.82
N ASP A 149 -20.97 26.76 -21.27
CA ASP A 149 -21.24 27.99 -20.51
C ASP A 149 -21.52 27.73 -19.02
N GLY A 150 -20.66 28.29 -18.16
CA GLY A 150 -20.75 28.18 -16.71
C GLY A 150 -19.83 27.16 -16.04
N LEU A 151 -19.03 26.38 -16.79
CA LEU A 151 -17.99 25.50 -16.26
C LEU A 151 -16.61 25.97 -16.75
N TYR A 152 -15.82 26.58 -15.88
CA TYR A 152 -14.47 27.04 -16.24
C TYR A 152 -13.56 25.89 -16.71
N GLY A 153 -13.00 26.01 -17.92
CA GLY A 153 -11.85 25.25 -18.42
C GLY A 153 -12.15 24.17 -19.48
N ASN A 154 -11.09 23.71 -20.15
CA ASN A 154 -11.16 22.61 -21.11
C ASN A 154 -11.27 21.24 -20.40
N TYR A 155 -11.84 20.23 -21.07
CA TYR A 155 -11.77 18.83 -20.66
C TYR A 155 -10.33 18.31 -20.64
N GLY A 156 -10.06 17.25 -19.88
CA GLY A 156 -8.72 16.65 -19.81
C GLY A 156 -7.78 17.29 -18.80
N ILE A 157 -6.55 16.78 -18.76
CA ILE A 157 -5.50 17.16 -17.81
C ILE A 157 -4.37 17.82 -18.60
N GLY A 158 -4.08 19.09 -18.30
CA GLY A 158 -3.23 19.95 -19.14
C GLY A 158 -1.78 19.50 -19.30
N ASP A 159 -1.26 18.66 -18.41
CA ASP A 159 0.10 18.11 -18.45
C ASP A 159 0.12 16.58 -18.67
N ALA A 160 -0.95 16.03 -19.25
CA ALA A 160 -0.97 14.64 -19.72
C ALA A 160 -0.14 14.47 -20.99
N ALA A 161 0.45 13.28 -21.17
CA ALA A 161 1.25 12.95 -22.34
C ALA A 161 0.48 12.01 -23.28
N GLN A 162 0.62 12.21 -24.59
CA GLN A 162 0.08 11.28 -25.58
C GLN A 162 0.96 10.03 -25.69
N ARG A 163 0.34 8.84 -25.68
CA ARG A 163 0.99 7.55 -25.91
C ARG A 163 0.91 7.15 -27.39
N GLY A 164 1.69 6.14 -27.77
CA GLY A 164 1.72 5.62 -29.15
C GLY A 164 0.39 5.01 -29.64
N ASP A 165 -0.54 4.72 -28.73
CA ASP A 165 -1.91 4.27 -29.03
C ASP A 165 -2.90 5.44 -29.25
N GLY A 166 -2.41 6.68 -29.24
CA GLY A 166 -3.21 7.89 -29.41
C GLY A 166 -3.96 8.35 -28.15
N GLN A 167 -3.91 7.59 -27.05
CA GLN A 167 -4.51 7.99 -25.77
C GLN A 167 -3.62 9.00 -25.04
N TRP A 168 -4.25 9.89 -24.29
CA TRP A 168 -3.58 10.81 -23.39
C TRP A 168 -3.60 10.23 -22.00
N VAL A 169 -2.46 10.35 -21.31
CA VAL A 169 -2.24 9.70 -20.02
C VAL A 169 -1.62 10.68 -19.05
N LYS A 170 -2.24 10.78 -17.88
CA LYS A 170 -1.61 11.34 -16.69
C LYS A 170 -1.38 10.22 -15.69
N ALA A 171 -0.12 10.01 -15.32
CA ALA A 171 0.25 9.14 -14.21
C ALA A 171 0.52 9.98 -12.96
N TYR A 172 0.03 9.47 -11.84
CA TYR A 172 0.29 9.97 -10.51
C TYR A 172 0.92 8.82 -9.71
N PRO A 173 2.21 8.91 -9.36
CA PRO A 173 2.84 7.88 -8.54
C PRO A 173 2.16 7.83 -7.18
N GLY A 174 2.09 6.63 -6.61
CA GLY A 174 1.74 6.43 -5.20
C GLY A 174 3.00 6.28 -4.37
N ASP A 175 2.85 6.50 -3.06
CA ASP A 175 3.89 6.34 -2.05
C ASP A 175 3.59 5.08 -1.20
N PRO A 176 3.88 3.87 -1.70
CA PRO A 176 3.48 2.63 -1.05
C PRO A 176 4.15 2.46 0.32
N VAL A 177 3.41 1.90 1.27
CA VAL A 177 3.93 1.54 2.60
C VAL A 177 4.70 0.23 2.48
N ALA A 178 5.98 0.28 2.85
CA ALA A 178 6.89 -0.85 2.72
C ALA A 178 6.51 -2.00 3.65
N ALA A 179 6.74 -3.22 3.17
CA ALA A 179 6.70 -4.43 3.96
C ALA A 179 8.04 -5.17 3.95
N ALA A 180 8.28 -5.93 5.01
CA ALA A 180 9.34 -6.92 5.09
C ALA A 180 8.75 -8.27 5.45
N THR A 181 9.22 -9.32 4.77
CA THR A 181 8.87 -10.70 5.09
C THR A 181 10.14 -11.44 5.51
N ALA A 182 10.11 -12.01 6.71
CA ALA A 182 11.14 -12.88 7.24
C ALA A 182 10.67 -14.33 7.14
N THR A 183 11.47 -15.19 6.49
CA THR A 183 11.34 -16.64 6.59
C THR A 183 12.44 -17.15 7.51
N PHE A 184 12.12 -18.09 8.40
CA PHE A 184 13.10 -18.62 9.35
C PHE A 184 13.02 -20.13 9.47
N ASP A 185 14.19 -20.71 9.73
CA ASP A 185 14.39 -22.12 10.04
C ASP A 185 15.58 -22.23 10.99
N VAL A 186 15.34 -22.58 12.25
CA VAL A 186 16.36 -22.65 13.30
C VAL A 186 16.25 -23.96 14.06
N LYS A 187 17.39 -24.49 14.50
CA LYS A 187 17.48 -25.76 15.25
C LYS A 187 18.21 -25.54 16.57
N VAL A 188 17.75 -26.24 17.60
CA VAL A 188 18.41 -26.36 18.90
C VAL A 188 19.51 -27.42 18.82
N ALA A 189 20.56 -27.23 19.62
CA ALA A 189 21.66 -28.18 19.77
C ALA A 189 21.21 -29.63 19.99
N GLY A 190 21.86 -30.55 19.27
CA GLY A 190 21.69 -31.98 19.41
C GLY A 190 20.98 -32.65 18.23
N PRO A 191 21.10 -33.99 18.10
CA PRO A 191 20.46 -34.74 17.02
C PRO A 191 18.93 -34.58 17.04
N ASP A 192 18.34 -34.65 18.23
CA ASP A 192 16.89 -34.56 18.48
C ASP A 192 16.45 -33.15 18.97
N GLY A 193 17.32 -32.15 18.82
CA GLY A 193 16.99 -30.77 19.21
C GLY A 193 15.82 -30.23 18.37
N ASP A 194 14.92 -29.49 19.03
CA ASP A 194 13.74 -28.92 18.40
C ASP A 194 14.10 -28.04 17.19
N ARG A 195 13.23 -28.05 16.18
CA ARG A 195 13.36 -27.25 14.97
C ARG A 195 12.16 -26.34 14.80
N PHE A 196 12.41 -25.05 14.66
CA PHE A 196 11.40 -24.01 14.54
C PHE A 196 11.47 -23.40 13.16
N ARG A 197 10.30 -23.27 12.52
CA ARG A 197 10.20 -22.71 11.17
C ARG A 197 8.98 -21.83 11.06
N GLY A 198 9.03 -20.87 10.14
CA GLY A 198 7.87 -20.03 9.89
C GLY A 198 8.13 -18.87 8.94
N THR A 199 7.12 -18.04 8.82
CA THR A 199 7.15 -16.81 8.04
C THR A 199 6.49 -15.70 8.85
N ALA A 200 7.11 -14.53 8.85
CA ALA A 200 6.62 -13.35 9.52
C ALA A 200 6.66 -12.17 8.55
N THR A 201 5.50 -11.60 8.25
CA THR A 201 5.39 -10.37 7.45
C THR A 201 5.00 -9.23 8.36
N ALA A 202 5.71 -8.10 8.23
CA ALA A 202 5.39 -6.87 8.92
C ALA A 202 5.40 -5.69 7.95
N ILE A 203 4.70 -4.63 8.35
CA ILE A 203 4.41 -3.46 7.52
C ILE A 203 4.84 -2.22 8.30
N ASP A 204 5.43 -1.26 7.59
CA ASP A 204 5.96 -0.05 8.18
C ASP A 204 4.87 0.77 8.89
N GLN A 205 5.24 1.38 10.02
CA GLN A 205 4.39 2.23 10.86
C GLN A 205 3.12 1.56 11.42
N GLN A 206 2.96 0.25 11.26
CA GLN A 206 1.91 -0.47 11.96
C GLN A 206 2.22 -0.43 13.47
N PRO A 207 1.22 -0.23 14.35
CA PRO A 207 1.45 -0.31 15.78
C PRO A 207 1.89 -1.73 16.19
N HIS A 208 3.07 -1.84 16.80
CA HIS A 208 3.60 -3.08 17.34
C HIS A 208 3.89 -2.92 18.84
N ALA A 209 3.51 -3.90 19.64
CA ALA A 209 3.98 -4.04 21.02
C ALA A 209 5.28 -4.86 20.99
N PRO A 210 6.47 -4.24 21.06
CA PRO A 210 7.73 -4.93 20.81
C PRO A 210 8.00 -6.01 21.85
N TYR A 211 8.40 -7.19 21.39
CA TYR A 211 8.78 -8.33 22.23
C TYR A 211 10.28 -8.31 22.58
N LEU A 212 11.15 -8.12 21.59
CA LEU A 212 12.61 -8.04 21.69
C LEU A 212 13.23 -6.91 20.88
N TYR A 213 12.68 -6.59 19.69
CA TYR A 213 13.28 -5.67 18.72
C TYR A 213 12.30 -4.54 18.30
N PRO A 214 12.56 -3.28 18.66
CA PRO A 214 13.54 -2.80 19.63
C PRO A 214 13.21 -3.31 21.04
N ALA A 215 14.00 -2.88 22.04
CA ALA A 215 13.81 -3.30 23.43
C ALA A 215 12.32 -3.28 23.86
N PRO A 216 11.87 -4.27 24.65
CA PRO A 216 10.45 -4.49 24.91
C PRO A 216 9.76 -3.24 25.44
N LYS A 217 8.57 -2.92 24.91
CA LYS A 217 7.71 -1.84 25.42
C LYS A 217 6.33 -2.37 25.73
N VAL A 218 5.75 -1.86 26.82
CA VAL A 218 4.38 -2.21 27.24
C VAL A 218 3.34 -1.59 26.31
N THR A 219 3.64 -0.42 25.74
CA THR A 219 2.77 0.29 24.82
C THR A 219 3.11 -0.04 23.37
N ALA A 220 2.07 -0.16 22.54
CA ALA A 220 2.26 -0.27 21.11
C ALA A 220 2.87 1.01 20.55
N VAL A 221 3.89 0.87 19.72
CA VAL A 221 4.57 1.96 19.02
C VAL A 221 4.69 1.62 17.54
N PRO A 222 4.65 2.62 16.65
CA PRO A 222 4.95 2.37 15.24
C PRO A 222 6.41 1.93 15.11
N LEU A 223 6.65 0.85 14.38
CA LEU A 223 7.98 0.35 14.06
C LEU A 223 8.20 0.35 12.54
N ASP A 224 9.46 0.41 12.16
CA ASP A 224 9.91 0.05 10.81
C ASP A 224 9.62 -1.44 10.53
N GLU A 225 9.26 -1.74 9.28
CA GLU A 225 8.84 -3.08 8.85
C GLU A 225 9.88 -4.16 9.14
N VAL A 226 11.18 -3.85 9.07
CA VAL A 226 12.24 -4.83 9.29
C VAL A 226 12.35 -5.16 10.77
N ALA A 227 12.31 -4.14 11.63
CA ALA A 227 12.34 -4.33 13.07
C ALA A 227 11.12 -5.13 13.54
N ALA A 228 9.94 -4.80 13.03
CA ALA A 228 8.70 -5.50 13.34
C ALA A 228 8.68 -6.96 12.83
N ALA A 229 9.22 -7.24 11.65
CA ALA A 229 9.32 -8.59 11.11
C ALA A 229 10.21 -9.47 11.99
N LEU A 230 11.39 -8.97 12.38
CA LEU A 230 12.30 -9.68 13.28
C LEU A 230 11.72 -9.89 14.69
N ASP A 231 11.00 -8.90 15.23
CA ASP A 231 10.28 -9.04 16.50
C ASP A 231 9.24 -10.16 16.44
N THR A 232 8.55 -10.25 15.30
CA THR A 232 7.53 -11.27 15.04
C THR A 232 8.17 -12.66 14.88
N VAL A 233 9.35 -12.77 14.26
CA VAL A 233 10.13 -14.02 14.23
C VAL A 233 10.47 -14.48 15.64
N ALA A 234 11.05 -13.61 16.46
CA ALA A 234 11.40 -13.95 17.84
C ALA A 234 10.18 -14.37 18.67
N ARG A 235 9.06 -13.68 18.48
CA ARG A 235 7.78 -14.05 19.11
C ARG A 235 7.31 -15.41 18.63
N SER A 236 7.36 -15.69 17.34
CA SER A 236 6.93 -16.97 16.78
C SER A 236 7.76 -18.14 17.32
N ILE A 237 9.08 -17.98 17.43
CA ILE A 237 9.95 -19.00 18.06
C ILE A 237 9.56 -19.20 19.53
N SER A 238 9.33 -18.11 20.28
CA SER A 238 8.89 -18.16 21.68
C SER A 238 7.55 -18.90 21.86
N ASP A 239 6.58 -18.60 20.99
CA ASP A 239 5.26 -19.21 21.01
C ASP A 239 5.30 -20.71 20.62
N GLN A 240 6.19 -21.10 19.71
CA GLN A 240 6.40 -22.50 19.34
C GLN A 240 7.08 -23.29 20.47
N LEU A 241 8.00 -22.66 21.20
CA LEU A 241 8.71 -23.27 22.32
C LEU A 241 7.81 -23.50 23.53
N ALA A 242 6.94 -22.54 23.84
CA ALA A 242 6.02 -22.62 24.97
C ALA A 242 4.59 -22.26 24.54
N PRO A 243 3.89 -23.17 23.84
CA PRO A 243 2.54 -22.91 23.34
C PRO A 243 1.59 -22.46 24.46
N GLY A 244 0.96 -21.29 24.28
CA GLY A 244 0.04 -20.72 25.25
C GLY A 244 0.68 -20.06 26.48
N GLN A 245 2.02 -20.11 26.63
CA GLN A 245 2.74 -19.40 27.67
C GLN A 245 3.79 -18.45 27.07
N ARG A 246 3.48 -17.16 27.07
CA ARG A 246 4.43 -16.15 26.59
C ARG A 246 5.64 -16.09 27.53
N MET A 247 6.81 -16.51 27.03
CA MET A 247 8.05 -16.37 27.79
C MET A 247 8.45 -14.91 27.96
N ARG A 248 8.94 -14.57 29.16
CA ARG A 248 9.52 -13.24 29.41
C ARG A 248 10.74 -13.02 28.50
N PRO A 249 10.95 -11.81 27.95
CA PRO A 249 12.08 -11.50 27.06
C PRO A 249 13.45 -11.98 27.55
N GLN A 250 13.76 -11.80 28.84
CA GLN A 250 15.03 -12.23 29.42
C GLN A 250 15.18 -13.76 29.46
N SER A 251 14.11 -14.48 29.79
CA SER A 251 14.11 -15.95 29.79
C SER A 251 14.29 -16.49 28.37
N PHE A 252 13.61 -15.88 27.40
CA PHE A 252 13.75 -16.23 26.00
C PHE A 252 15.18 -15.99 25.48
N ARG A 253 15.80 -14.83 25.80
CA ARG A 253 17.20 -14.56 25.44
C ARG A 253 18.19 -15.58 25.99
N ARG A 254 17.94 -16.12 27.19
CA ARG A 254 18.77 -17.21 27.74
C ARG A 254 18.56 -18.51 26.97
N TRP A 255 17.33 -18.81 26.61
CA TRP A 255 16.98 -20.04 25.91
C TRP A 255 17.54 -20.08 24.47
N ILE A 256 17.44 -18.98 23.72
CA ILE A 256 17.90 -18.93 22.31
C ILE A 256 19.41 -19.13 22.16
N GLN A 257 20.20 -19.01 23.24
CA GLN A 257 21.61 -19.40 23.24
C GLN A 257 21.81 -20.90 22.95
N GLY A 258 20.77 -21.72 23.12
CA GLY A 258 20.77 -23.13 22.75
C GLY A 258 20.56 -23.41 21.25
N ILE A 259 20.22 -22.41 20.44
CA ILE A 259 20.11 -22.54 18.97
C ILE A 259 21.51 -22.72 18.40
N ASP A 260 21.73 -23.81 17.67
CA ASP A 260 23.06 -24.20 17.17
C ASP A 260 23.24 -23.98 15.66
N GLN A 261 22.15 -23.87 14.91
CA GLN A 261 22.17 -23.55 13.50
C GLN A 261 20.84 -22.98 13.01
N GLY A 262 20.87 -22.30 11.88
CA GLY A 262 19.64 -21.89 11.19
C GLY A 262 19.87 -20.84 10.13
N THR A 263 18.78 -20.41 9.51
CA THR A 263 18.74 -19.28 8.59
C THR A 263 17.51 -18.42 8.86
N VAL A 264 17.69 -17.11 8.74
CA VAL A 264 16.61 -16.12 8.67
C VAL A 264 16.82 -15.30 7.40
N ALA A 265 15.90 -15.41 6.46
CA ALA A 265 15.94 -14.65 5.20
C ALA A 265 14.85 -13.57 5.21
N LEU A 266 15.28 -12.31 5.20
CA LEU A 266 14.47 -11.11 5.09
C LEU A 266 14.39 -10.67 3.62
N SER A 267 13.17 -10.54 3.11
CA SER A 267 12.86 -9.87 1.85
C SER A 267 12.18 -8.54 2.15
N CYS A 268 12.88 -7.43 1.89
CA CYS A 268 12.43 -6.07 2.20
C CYS A 268 12.09 -5.30 0.92
N GLU A 269 10.96 -4.59 0.89
CA GLU A 269 10.57 -3.81 -0.29
C GLU A 269 11.39 -2.54 -0.51
N ARG A 270 11.96 -1.94 0.54
CA ARG A 270 12.77 -0.69 0.47
C ARG A 270 14.17 -0.80 1.09
N GLY A 271 14.55 -1.96 1.61
CA GLY A 271 15.77 -2.16 2.40
C GLY A 271 15.71 -1.53 3.82
N PRO A 272 16.49 -2.04 4.79
CA PRO A 272 16.36 -1.57 6.17
C PRO A 272 16.82 -0.12 6.35
N GLY A 273 16.01 0.70 7.02
CA GLY A 273 16.42 2.02 7.52
C GLY A 273 17.30 1.93 8.77
N GLN A 274 17.58 3.05 9.45
CA GLN A 274 18.42 3.06 10.66
C GLN A 274 17.89 2.13 11.76
N ALA A 275 16.59 2.21 12.07
CA ALA A 275 15.96 1.37 13.09
C ALA A 275 15.97 -0.12 12.69
N GLY A 276 15.64 -0.43 11.43
CA GLY A 276 15.71 -1.77 10.89
C GLY A 276 17.12 -2.37 10.96
N ARG A 277 18.15 -1.60 10.59
CA ARG A 277 19.55 -2.03 10.72
C ARG A 277 19.96 -2.30 12.17
N ALA A 278 19.53 -1.46 13.10
CA ALA A 278 19.79 -1.66 14.53
C ALA A 278 19.09 -2.95 15.05
N ALA A 279 17.88 -3.21 14.59
CA ALA A 279 17.16 -4.45 14.91
C ALA A 279 17.86 -5.69 14.32
N VAL A 280 18.32 -5.63 13.07
CA VAL A 280 19.12 -6.72 12.46
C VAL A 280 20.39 -6.98 13.26
N ALA A 281 21.12 -5.93 13.66
CA ALA A 281 22.34 -6.08 14.45
C ALA A 281 22.05 -6.73 15.82
N ALA A 282 20.98 -6.30 16.50
CA ALA A 282 20.55 -6.90 17.76
C ALA A 282 20.11 -8.37 17.59
N PHE A 283 19.40 -8.68 16.50
CA PHE A 283 18.99 -10.05 16.18
C PHE A 283 20.20 -10.95 15.93
N VAL A 284 21.18 -10.51 15.12
CA VAL A 284 22.41 -11.26 14.87
C VAL A 284 23.20 -11.51 16.16
N ALA A 285 23.21 -10.56 17.09
CA ALA A 285 23.86 -10.74 18.39
C ALA A 285 23.12 -11.75 19.29
N ASP A 286 21.78 -11.75 19.26
CA ASP A 286 20.95 -12.68 20.03
C ASP A 286 20.96 -14.11 19.42
N PHE A 287 21.17 -14.24 18.09
CA PHE A 287 21.19 -15.51 17.35
C PHE A 287 22.53 -15.71 16.58
N PRO A 288 23.67 -15.84 17.30
CA PRO A 288 24.99 -15.81 16.68
C PRO A 288 25.24 -16.95 15.68
N LYS A 289 24.60 -18.12 15.89
CA LYS A 289 24.74 -19.31 15.03
C LYS A 289 23.72 -19.39 13.90
N VAL A 290 22.91 -18.36 13.71
CA VAL A 290 21.91 -18.27 12.64
C VAL A 290 22.43 -17.36 11.56
N ARG A 291 22.41 -17.85 10.31
CA ARG A 291 22.74 -17.03 9.14
C ARG A 291 21.59 -16.08 8.85
N VAL A 292 21.85 -14.78 8.80
CA VAL A 292 20.82 -13.78 8.45
C VAL A 292 21.09 -13.22 7.06
N GLU A 293 20.11 -13.32 6.19
CA GLU A 293 20.13 -12.76 4.84
C GLU A 293 19.12 -11.62 4.74
N VAL A 294 19.52 -10.50 4.14
CA VAL A 294 18.65 -9.35 3.93
C VAL A 294 18.71 -8.94 2.46
N ALA A 295 17.61 -9.19 1.75
CA ALA A 295 17.46 -8.90 0.33
C ALA A 295 16.56 -7.68 0.12
N TYR A 296 16.92 -6.78 -0.80
CA TYR A 296 16.14 -5.59 -1.14
C TYR A 296 16.44 -5.05 -2.55
N PRO A 297 15.53 -4.28 -3.18
CA PRO A 297 15.70 -3.79 -4.56
C PRO A 297 16.91 -2.87 -4.78
N ALA A 298 17.40 -2.81 -6.02
CA ALA A 298 18.59 -2.03 -6.39
C ALA A 298 18.48 -0.53 -6.07
N ALA A 299 17.30 0.04 -6.29
CA ALA A 299 17.00 1.45 -6.06
C ALA A 299 17.13 1.88 -4.58
N ALA A 300 17.00 0.93 -3.64
CA ALA A 300 17.03 1.21 -2.21
C ALA A 300 18.45 1.40 -1.63
N ALA A 301 19.50 0.80 -2.23
CA ALA A 301 20.85 0.87 -1.66
C ALA A 301 21.51 2.25 -1.79
N HIS A 302 21.01 3.09 -2.70
CA HIS A 302 21.63 4.38 -3.03
C HIS A 302 20.71 5.59 -2.75
N ALA A 303 19.45 5.36 -2.39
CA ALA A 303 18.48 6.41 -2.09
C ALA A 303 18.17 6.46 -0.59
N ALA A 304 18.24 7.66 -0.01
CA ALA A 304 17.61 7.99 1.27
C ALA A 304 18.04 7.20 2.53
N GLY A 305 19.25 6.62 2.57
CA GLY A 305 19.80 6.03 3.80
C GLY A 305 19.25 4.66 4.19
N HIS A 306 18.67 3.93 3.23
CA HIS A 306 18.21 2.55 3.36
C HIS A 306 19.26 1.54 2.85
N GLY A 307 19.18 0.29 3.34
CA GLY A 307 20.10 -0.79 2.97
C GLY A 307 21.44 -0.73 3.70
N TYR A 308 22.40 -1.50 3.20
CA TYR A 308 23.78 -1.61 3.69
C TYR A 308 24.77 -1.23 2.59
N ALA A 309 25.83 -0.51 2.98
CA ALA A 309 26.89 -0.08 2.07
C ALA A 309 27.73 -1.24 1.53
N ASP A 310 27.79 -2.36 2.26
CA ASP A 310 28.58 -3.55 1.93
C ASP A 310 27.72 -4.73 1.45
N ALA A 311 26.49 -4.47 1.01
CA ALA A 311 25.67 -5.48 0.34
C ALA A 311 26.21 -5.81 -1.05
N THR A 312 25.92 -7.02 -1.53
CA THR A 312 26.37 -7.51 -2.84
C THR A 312 25.21 -7.48 -3.84
N GLY A 313 25.46 -6.95 -5.04
CA GLY A 313 24.47 -6.92 -6.12
C GLY A 313 24.10 -8.33 -6.60
N GLN A 314 22.82 -8.57 -6.87
CA GLN A 314 22.30 -9.88 -7.27
C GLN A 314 21.91 -9.92 -8.76
N PRO A 315 22.09 -11.07 -9.45
CA PRO A 315 21.54 -11.29 -10.78
C PRO A 315 20.01 -11.07 -10.78
N GLY A 316 19.50 -10.28 -11.72
CA GLY A 316 18.06 -9.92 -11.79
C GLY A 316 17.68 -8.60 -11.14
N GLY A 317 18.64 -7.88 -10.56
CA GLY A 317 18.43 -6.56 -9.96
C GLY A 317 18.04 -6.67 -8.48
N GLY A 318 18.89 -6.14 -7.60
CA GLY A 318 18.71 -6.23 -6.16
C GLY A 318 20.04 -6.29 -5.42
N TRP A 319 19.97 -6.20 -4.09
CA TRP A 319 21.09 -6.28 -3.18
C TRP A 319 20.82 -7.33 -2.11
N LEU A 320 21.88 -8.03 -1.71
CA LEU A 320 21.87 -9.00 -0.64
C LEU A 320 22.95 -8.66 0.38
N LYS A 321 22.56 -8.49 1.64
CA LYS A 321 23.46 -8.46 2.78
C LYS A 321 23.39 -9.80 3.51
N VAL A 322 24.54 -10.43 3.71
CA VAL A 322 24.65 -11.68 4.48
C VAL A 322 25.40 -11.41 5.78
N PHE A 323 24.82 -11.82 6.90
CA PHE A 323 25.48 -11.97 8.19
C PHE A 323 25.70 -13.46 8.41
N ALA A 324 26.96 -13.88 8.32
CA ALA A 324 27.31 -15.29 8.49
C ALA A 324 27.09 -15.73 9.94
N ALA A 325 26.67 -16.98 10.11
CA ALA A 325 26.66 -17.62 11.42
C ALA A 325 28.10 -17.66 11.97
N SER A 326 28.28 -17.24 13.22
CA SER A 326 29.52 -17.48 13.95
C SER A 326 29.68 -18.97 14.21
N ARG A 327 30.92 -19.46 14.11
CA ARG A 327 31.27 -20.84 14.45
C ARG A 327 31.16 -21.08 15.95
#